data_AF-A0AAV4U732-F1
#
_entry.id   AF-A0AAV4U732-F1
#
_cell.length_a   1.000
_cell.length_b   1.000
_cell.length_c   1.000
_cell.angle_alpha   90.00
_cell.angle_beta   90.00
_cell.angle_gamma   90.00
#
_symmetry.space_group_name_H-M   'P 1'
#
loop_
_entity.id
_entity.type
_entity.pdbx_description
1 polymer ?
#
loop_
_entity_poly.entity_id
_entity_poly.type
_entity_poly.pdbx_seq_one_letter_code
_entity_poly.pdbx_strand_id
1 'polypeptide(L)'
;MAVPLRTIVRNIHSSSVRMNTVLHPPNPKQYEGAVKTWRNLTLFVAFPAIGLCMVNAYLGEKEHMEHFHREEFIPYEHLRIRKKRFPWGDGNKTLFHNPKVNALPDGFEELD
;
A
#
# COMPACT_ATOMS: atom_id res chain seq x y z
N MET A 1 33.80 19.10 -26.72
CA MET A 1 33.38 17.85 -26.06
C MET A 1 32.07 18.11 -25.32
N ALA A 2 30.93 17.62 -25.84
CA ALA A 2 29.67 17.58 -25.10
C ALA A 2 28.73 16.58 -25.77
N VAL A 3 28.54 15.41 -25.16
CA VAL A 3 27.52 14.44 -25.59
C VAL A 3 26.19 14.86 -24.94
N PRO A 4 25.12 15.13 -25.71
CA PRO A 4 23.87 15.56 -25.12
C PRO A 4 23.20 14.40 -24.35
N LEU A 5 23.14 14.55 -23.02
CA LEU A 5 22.46 13.71 -22.02
C LEU A 5 20.93 13.52 -22.22
N ARG A 6 20.39 13.82 -23.41
CA ARG A 6 18.94 13.79 -23.69
C ARG A 6 18.44 12.50 -24.34
N THR A 7 19.32 11.56 -24.66
CA THR A 7 18.94 10.33 -25.39
C THR A 7 18.52 9.17 -24.47
N ILE A 8 18.74 9.27 -23.16
CA ILE A 8 18.59 8.11 -22.24
C ILE A 8 17.15 7.86 -21.76
N VAL A 9 16.22 8.84 -21.87
CA VAL A 9 14.91 8.75 -21.18
C VAL A 9 13.71 8.47 -22.11
N ARG A 10 13.90 8.19 -23.41
CA ARG A 10 12.74 8.12 -24.34
C ARG A 10 12.05 6.77 -24.54
N ASN A 11 12.55 5.64 -24.06
CA ASN A 11 12.02 4.33 -24.47
C ASN A 11 11.59 3.40 -23.33
N ILE A 12 10.80 3.89 -22.36
CA ILE A 12 10.16 3.01 -21.36
C ILE A 12 8.65 2.79 -21.64
N HIS A 13 8.07 3.49 -22.60
CA HIS A 13 6.69 3.21 -23.04
C HIS A 13 6.70 2.33 -24.29
N SER A 14 6.82 1.01 -24.10
CA SER A 14 6.56 0.05 -25.17
C SER A 14 5.07 -0.06 -25.43
N SER A 15 4.51 0.90 -26.17
CA SER A 15 3.18 0.79 -26.79
C SER A 15 3.17 -0.17 -27.99
N SER A 16 4.34 -0.70 -28.39
CA SER A 16 4.48 -1.53 -29.59
C SER A 16 3.92 -2.96 -29.44
N VAL A 17 3.66 -3.44 -28.23
CA VAL A 17 3.07 -4.77 -28.01
C VAL A 17 1.60 -4.82 -28.44
N ARG A 18 0.87 -3.69 -28.38
CA ARG A 18 -0.58 -3.66 -28.66
C ARG A 18 -0.92 -3.63 -30.16
N MET A 19 0.00 -3.21 -31.03
CA MET A 19 -0.28 -3.14 -32.48
C MET A 19 -0.05 -4.47 -33.21
N ASN A 20 0.85 -5.33 -32.71
CA ASN A 20 1.14 -6.63 -33.34
C ASN A 20 0.04 -7.67 -33.12
N THR A 21 -0.71 -7.61 -32.01
CA THR A 21 -1.77 -8.58 -31.67
C THR A 21 -3.09 -8.33 -32.38
N VAL A 22 -3.31 -7.13 -32.94
CA VAL A 22 -4.54 -6.75 -33.65
C VAL A 22 -4.50 -7.14 -35.13
N LEU A 23 -3.31 -7.12 -35.75
CA LEU A 23 -3.16 -7.30 -37.19
C LEU A 23 -2.78 -8.73 -37.60
N HIS A 24 -2.30 -9.56 -36.68
CA HIS A 24 -1.83 -10.92 -36.98
C HIS A 24 -2.38 -11.92 -35.95
N PRO A 25 -2.68 -13.16 -36.35
CA PRO A 25 -3.02 -14.20 -35.40
C PRO A 25 -1.87 -14.38 -34.40
N PRO A 26 -2.19 -14.66 -33.14
CA PRO A 26 -1.22 -14.77 -32.06
C PRO A 26 -0.12 -15.79 -32.39
N ASN A 27 1.13 -15.35 -32.56
CA ASN A 27 2.24 -16.27 -32.81
C ASN A 27 2.66 -16.94 -31.48
N PRO A 28 2.55 -18.28 -31.33
CA PRO A 28 2.79 -18.97 -30.07
C PRO A 28 4.18 -18.68 -29.46
N LYS A 29 5.21 -18.47 -30.30
CA LYS A 29 6.57 -18.15 -29.85
C LYS A 29 6.68 -16.77 -29.18
N GLN A 30 5.80 -15.83 -29.53
CA GLN A 30 5.77 -14.51 -28.90
C GLN A 30 5.19 -14.56 -27.47
N TYR A 31 4.26 -15.47 -27.19
CA TYR A 31 3.69 -15.67 -25.85
C TYR A 31 4.71 -16.26 -24.88
N GLU A 32 5.49 -17.25 -25.33
CA GLU A 32 6.55 -17.83 -24.52
C GLU A 32 7.59 -16.77 -24.10
N GLY A 33 7.98 -15.90 -25.04
CA GLY A 33 8.87 -14.78 -24.76
C GLY A 33 8.28 -13.79 -23.76
N ALA A 34 7.03 -13.38 -23.94
CA ALA A 34 6.34 -12.46 -23.04
C ALA A 34 6.19 -13.05 -21.62
N VAL A 35 5.78 -14.31 -21.49
CA VAL A 35 5.66 -14.99 -20.19
C VAL A 35 7.00 -15.03 -19.47
N LYS A 36 8.09 -15.33 -20.17
CA LYS A 36 9.45 -15.31 -19.61
C LYS A 36 9.85 -13.91 -19.14
N THR A 37 9.57 -12.86 -19.93
CA THR A 37 9.85 -11.47 -19.55
C THR A 37 9.08 -11.04 -18.31
N TRP A 38 7.77 -11.30 -18.25
CA TRP A 38 6.95 -10.95 -17.08
C TRP A 38 7.35 -11.74 -15.83
N ARG A 39 7.63 -13.04 -15.96
CA ARG A 39 8.13 -13.85 -14.85
C ARG A 39 9.44 -13.29 -14.29
N ASN A 40 10.38 -12.93 -15.16
CA ASN A 40 11.65 -12.35 -14.73
C ASN A 40 11.47 -10.98 -14.08
N LEU A 41 10.60 -10.12 -14.62
CA LEU A 41 10.30 -8.82 -14.01
C LEU A 41 9.68 -8.98 -12.62
N THR A 42 8.74 -9.90 -12.44
CA THR A 42 8.17 -10.17 -11.11
C THR A 42 9.25 -10.67 -10.13
N LEU A 43 10.10 -11.60 -10.58
CA LEU A 43 11.12 -12.21 -9.74
C LEU A 43 12.26 -11.27 -9.36
N PHE A 44 12.76 -10.50 -10.32
CA PHE A 44 13.99 -9.71 -10.15
C PHE A 44 13.77 -8.22 -9.95
N VAL A 45 12.54 -7.73 -10.16
CA VAL A 45 12.21 -6.31 -9.94
C VAL A 45 11.13 -6.17 -8.88
N ALA A 46 9.97 -6.83 -9.06
CA ALA A 46 8.85 -6.63 -8.14
C ALA A 46 9.14 -7.14 -6.72
N PHE A 47 9.61 -8.38 -6.56
CA PHE A 47 9.92 -8.90 -5.22
C PHE A 47 11.03 -8.11 -4.50
N PRO A 48 12.16 -7.75 -5.14
CA PRO A 48 13.15 -6.88 -4.50
C PRO A 48 12.58 -5.51 -4.11
N ALA A 49 11.78 -4.89 -4.97
CA ALA A 49 11.14 -3.61 -4.66
C ALA A 49 10.18 -3.71 -3.47
N ILE A 50 9.36 -4.77 -3.41
CA ILE A 50 8.49 -5.05 -2.27
C ILE A 50 9.32 -5.27 -1.00
N GLY A 51 10.45 -5.99 -1.09
CA GLY A 51 11.36 -6.18 0.03
C GLY A 51 11.91 -4.86 0.58
N LEU A 52 12.33 -3.94 -0.30
CA LEU A 52 12.80 -2.61 0.12
C LEU A 52 11.69 -1.80 0.78
N CYS A 53 10.48 -1.79 0.22
CA CYS A 53 9.32 -1.13 0.82
C CYS A 53 8.95 -1.74 2.18
N MET A 54 9.05 -3.06 2.33
CA MET A 54 8.76 -3.76 3.58
C MET A 54 9.77 -3.39 4.66
N VAL A 55 11.06 -3.32 4.34
CA VAL A 55 12.10 -2.86 5.27
C VAL A 55 11.82 -1.41 5.69
N ASN A 56 11.54 -0.52 4.75
CA ASN A 56 11.22 0.88 5.06
C ASN A 56 9.98 1.02 5.97
N ALA A 57 8.91 0.29 5.66
CA ALA A 57 7.70 0.30 6.48
C ALA A 57 7.96 -0.28 7.88
N TYR A 58 8.74 -1.36 7.99
CA TYR A 58 9.08 -1.97 9.27
C TYR A 58 9.91 -1.03 10.17
N LEU A 59 10.91 -0.34 9.61
CA LEU A 59 11.69 0.64 10.35
C LEU A 59 10.80 1.80 10.82
N GLY A 60 9.96 2.33 9.93
CA GLY A 60 9.02 3.41 10.27
C GLY A 60 7.99 2.99 11.32
N GLU A 61 7.47 1.75 11.27
CA GLU A 61 6.56 1.23 12.29
C GLU A 61 7.28 1.04 13.63
N LYS A 62 8.52 0.54 13.63
CA LYS A 62 9.32 0.40 14.85
C LYS A 62 9.55 1.75 15.52
N GLU A 63 9.96 2.77 14.76
CA GLU A 63 10.12 4.14 15.27
C GLU A 63 8.79 4.71 15.79
N HIS A 64 7.69 4.50 15.06
CA HIS A 64 6.36 4.90 15.50
C HIS A 64 5.94 4.22 16.80
N MET A 65 6.31 2.94 17.01
CA MET A 65 6.05 2.23 18.26
C MET A 65 6.93 2.71 19.42
N GLU A 66 8.20 3.05 19.16
CA GLU A 66 9.13 3.59 20.16
C GLU A 66 8.73 4.99 20.63
N HIS A 67 8.19 5.81 19.73
CA HIS A 67 7.69 7.17 20.03
C HIS A 67 6.17 7.23 20.25
N PHE A 68 5.52 6.07 20.40
CA PHE A 68 4.09 6.04 20.61
C PHE A 68 3.74 6.63 21.98
N HIS A 69 3.18 7.84 21.97
CA HIS A 69 2.55 8.44 23.13
C HIS A 69 1.06 8.57 22.85
N ARG A 70 0.24 7.99 23.74
CA ARG A 70 -1.22 8.16 23.68
C ARG A 70 -1.52 9.64 23.93
N GLU A 71 -2.07 10.32 22.92
CA GLU A 71 -2.50 11.72 23.04
C GLU A 71 -3.59 11.87 24.11
N GLU A 72 -3.68 13.06 24.71
CA GLU A 72 -4.73 13.38 25.67
C GLU A 72 -6.11 13.31 25.00
N PHE A 73 -7.09 12.73 25.71
CA PHE A 73 -8.44 12.63 25.18
C PHE A 73 -9.13 13.98 25.17
N ILE A 74 -9.37 14.52 23.97
CA ILE A 74 -10.22 15.70 23.76
C ILE A 74 -11.55 15.24 23.11
N PRO A 75 -12.71 15.48 23.76
CA PRO A 75 -14.02 15.08 23.25
C PRO A 75 -14.50 16.04 22.16
N TYR A 76 -13.84 16.03 21.00
CA TYR A 76 -14.27 16.80 19.84
C TYR A 76 -15.66 16.33 19.37
N GLU A 77 -16.59 17.27 19.19
CA GLU A 77 -17.98 16.98 18.80
C GLU A 77 -18.12 16.25 17.45
N HIS A 78 -17.15 16.45 16.55
CA HIS A 78 -17.13 15.82 15.23
C HIS A 78 -16.49 14.42 15.23
N LEU A 79 -15.87 13.99 16.33
CA LEU A 79 -15.23 12.68 16.46
C LEU A 79 -16.09 11.74 17.32
N ARG A 80 -15.89 10.43 17.13
CA ARG A 80 -16.56 9.36 17.92
C ARG A 80 -18.10 9.44 17.96
N ILE A 81 -18.74 10.10 16.99
CA ILE A 81 -20.20 10.32 16.93
C ILE A 81 -20.97 9.00 16.92
N ARG A 82 -21.94 8.85 17.83
CA ARG A 82 -22.86 7.70 17.90
C ARG A 82 -24.31 8.13 17.73
N LYS A 83 -24.83 8.05 16.50
CA LYS A 83 -26.27 8.27 16.23
C LYS A 83 -27.13 7.03 16.50
N LYS A 84 -26.56 5.84 16.26
CA LYS A 84 -27.17 4.53 16.50
C LYS A 84 -26.09 3.59 16.99
N ARG A 85 -26.45 2.64 17.85
CA ARG A 85 -25.56 1.58 18.33
C ARG A 85 -25.13 0.68 17.17
N PHE A 86 -23.89 0.20 17.21
CA PHE A 86 -23.42 -0.82 16.27
C PHE A 86 -24.15 -2.15 16.48
N PRO A 87 -24.29 -2.99 15.44
CA PRO A 87 -25.04 -4.25 15.52
C PRO A 87 -24.24 -5.43 16.14
N TRP A 88 -23.15 -5.17 16.85
CA TRP A 88 -22.31 -6.18 17.50
C TRP A 88 -21.83 -5.70 18.88
N GLY A 89 -21.39 -6.64 19.71
CA GLY A 89 -20.82 -6.36 21.03
C GLY A 89 -21.77 -5.54 21.91
N ASP A 90 -21.21 -4.51 22.56
CA ASP A 90 -21.93 -3.53 23.37
C ASP A 90 -22.61 -2.42 22.54
N GLY A 91 -22.43 -2.44 21.22
CA GLY A 91 -22.87 -1.39 20.30
C GLY A 91 -22.06 -0.10 20.39
N ASN A 92 -21.02 -0.05 21.24
CA ASN A 92 -20.16 1.11 21.44
C ASN A 92 -18.72 0.91 20.93
N LYS A 93 -18.27 -0.30 20.64
CA LYS A 93 -16.94 -0.52 20.02
C LYS A 93 -17.03 -0.64 18.50
N THR A 94 -16.11 0.02 17.79
CA THR A 94 -16.00 -0.11 16.32
C THR A 94 -15.59 -1.55 15.94
N LEU A 95 -15.76 -1.93 14.67
CA LEU A 95 -15.45 -3.30 14.23
C LEU A 95 -13.98 -3.69 14.47
N PHE A 96 -13.06 -2.74 14.23
CA PHE A 96 -11.63 -2.88 14.51
C PHE A 96 -11.23 -1.96 15.67
N HIS A 97 -11.86 -2.18 16.82
CA HIS A 97 -11.56 -1.40 18.02
C HIS A 97 -10.25 -1.83 18.66
N ASN A 98 -9.33 -0.89 18.86
CA ASN A 98 -8.09 -1.11 19.59
C ASN A 98 -8.10 -0.23 20.86
N PRO A 99 -8.24 -0.82 22.07
CA PRO A 99 -8.26 -0.09 23.33
C PRO A 99 -7.05 0.83 23.53
N LYS A 100 -5.90 0.49 22.93
CA LYS A 100 -4.66 1.29 23.05
C LYS A 100 -4.78 2.66 22.38
N VAL A 101 -5.44 2.77 21.23
CA VAL A 101 -5.43 3.96 20.36
C VAL A 101 -6.81 4.55 20.08
N ASN A 102 -7.89 3.77 20.19
CA ASN A 102 -9.24 4.21 19.86
C ASN A 102 -9.98 4.58 21.15
N ALA A 103 -10.17 5.87 21.38
CA ALA A 103 -11.03 6.34 22.47
C ALA A 103 -12.52 6.10 22.15
N LEU A 104 -13.28 5.80 23.19
CA LEU A 104 -14.74 5.84 23.19
C LEU A 104 -15.23 7.30 23.32
N PRO A 105 -16.54 7.56 23.15
CA PRO A 105 -17.10 8.89 23.39
C PRO A 105 -16.80 9.44 24.80
N ASP A 106 -16.65 8.55 25.77
CA ASP A 106 -16.41 8.89 27.18
C ASP A 106 -14.93 8.93 27.57
N GLY A 107 -14.01 8.60 26.65
CA GLY A 107 -12.58 8.57 26.90
C GLY A 107 -11.87 7.30 26.46
N PHE A 108 -10.59 7.17 26.81
CA PHE A 108 -9.83 5.94 26.61
C PHE A 108 -10.24 4.88 27.63
N GLU A 109 -10.25 3.62 27.20
CA GLU A 109 -10.38 2.50 28.11
C GLU A 109 -9.09 2.38 28.96
N GLU A 110 -9.27 2.01 30.24
CA GLU A 110 -8.17 1.62 31.11
C GLU A 110 -7.51 0.38 30.51
N LEU A 111 -6.18 0.44 30.34
CA LEU A 111 -5.40 -0.71 29.92
C LEU A 111 -4.95 -1.42 31.20
N ASP A 112 -5.45 -2.63 31.43
CA ASP A 112 -4.90 -3.55 32.44
C ASP A 112 -3.44 -3.94 32.12
#